data_AF-A0A3C2AQW1-F1
#
_entry.id   AF-A0A3C2AQW1-F1
#
_cell.length_a   1.000
_cell.length_b   1.000
_cell.length_c   1.000
_cell.angle_alpha   90.00
_cell.angle_beta   90.00
_cell.angle_gamma   90.00
#
_symmetry.space_group_name_H-M   'P 1'
#
loop_
_entity.id
_entity.type
_entity.pdbx_description
1 polymer ?
#
loop_
_entity_poly.entity_id
_entity_poly.type
_entity_poly.pdbx_seq_one_letter_code
_entity_poly.pdbx_strand_id
1 'polypeptide(L)'
;MRKLLILIVGLWAFAPAHAAHLVGGEISYKCLSSSSSGNTYQIKLILYRDCNSSGAAFDQYAPIAIYGGPNQNTLVTTLCVA
;
A
#
# COMPACT_ATOMS: atom_id res chain seq x y z
N MET A 1 33.99 -30.88 17.03
CA MET A 1 32.54 -30.63 16.81
C MET A 1 32.19 -29.14 16.73
N ARG A 2 32.60 -28.29 17.69
CA ARG A 2 32.30 -26.83 17.68
C ARG A 2 32.79 -26.07 16.43
N LYS A 3 33.99 -26.38 15.91
CA LYS A 3 34.53 -25.76 14.68
C LYS A 3 33.73 -26.11 13.42
N LEU A 4 33.20 -27.34 13.35
CA LEU A 4 32.35 -27.80 12.25
C LEU A 4 30.99 -27.08 12.27
N LEU A 5 30.42 -26.89 13.46
CA LEU A 5 29.17 -26.16 13.67
C LEU A 5 29.29 -24.69 13.20
N ILE A 6 30.40 -24.03 13.53
CA ILE A 6 30.67 -22.65 13.08
C ILE A 6 30.83 -22.60 11.54
N LEU A 7 31.49 -23.58 10.94
CA LEU A 7 31.64 -23.66 9.48
C LEU A 7 30.28 -23.81 8.78
N ILE A 8 29.41 -24.70 9.29
CA ILE A 8 28.08 -24.95 8.73
C ILE A 8 27.21 -23.69 8.83
N VAL A 9 27.21 -23.01 9.99
CA VAL A 9 26.47 -21.75 10.17
C VAL A 9 27.03 -20.64 9.26
N GLY A 10 28.35 -20.55 9.13
CA GLY A 10 28.99 -19.59 8.23
C GLY A 10 28.63 -19.81 6.76
N LEU A 11 28.55 -21.06 6.30
CA LEU A 11 28.12 -21.39 4.93
C LEU A 11 26.66 -21.01 4.66
N TRP A 12 25.79 -21.13 5.66
CA TRP A 12 24.37 -20.77 5.53
C TRP A 12 24.13 -19.26 5.40
N ALA A 13 25.06 -18.43 5.88
CA ALA A 13 24.96 -16.98 5.76
C ALA A 13 25.12 -16.44 4.32
N PHE A 14 25.57 -17.27 3.37
CA PHE A 14 25.75 -16.90 1.96
C PHE A 14 24.61 -17.35 1.04
N ALA A 15 23.53 -17.89 1.60
CA ALA A 15 22.36 -18.24 0.80
C ALA A 15 21.75 -17.00 0.13
N PRO A 16 21.36 -17.06 -1.16
CA PRO A 16 20.73 -15.94 -1.83
C PRO A 16 19.40 -15.60 -1.15
N ALA A 17 19.21 -14.32 -0.82
CA ALA A 17 17.94 -13.81 -0.35
C ALA A 17 17.12 -13.27 -1.52
N HIS A 18 15.84 -13.60 -1.56
CA HIS A 18 14.90 -13.09 -2.56
C HIS A 18 13.96 -12.07 -1.90
N ALA A 19 13.73 -10.95 -2.57
CA ALA A 19 12.72 -9.97 -2.22
C ALA A 19 12.03 -9.52 -3.52
N ALA A 20 10.73 -9.27 -3.43
CA ALA A 20 9.95 -8.68 -4.50
C ALA A 20 9.37 -7.35 -4.03
N HIS A 21 9.23 -6.40 -4.95
CA HIS A 21 8.62 -5.11 -4.65
C HIS A 21 7.10 -5.28 -4.55
N LEU A 22 6.50 -4.64 -3.55
CA LEU A 22 5.04 -4.59 -3.41
C LEU A 22 4.47 -3.53 -4.34
N VAL A 23 3.18 -3.65 -4.63
CA VAL A 23 2.44 -2.61 -5.34
C VAL A 23 2.46 -1.33 -4.52
N GLY A 24 2.79 -0.22 -5.19
CA GLY A 24 2.78 1.12 -4.61
C GLY A 24 1.84 2.04 -5.38
N GLY A 25 1.79 3.30 -4.98
CA GLY A 25 0.93 4.27 -5.64
C GLY A 25 0.96 5.64 -5.00
N GLU A 26 0.19 6.54 -5.60
CA GLU A 26 -0.05 7.89 -5.11
C GLU A 26 -1.56 8.13 -5.02
N ILE A 27 -1.98 8.72 -3.91
CA ILE A 27 -3.35 9.21 -3.73
C ILE A 27 -3.33 10.73 -3.64
N SER A 28 -4.21 11.37 -4.40
CA SER A 28 -4.38 12.82 -4.39
C SER A 28 -5.86 13.17 -4.37
N TYR A 29 -6.18 14.35 -3.84
CA TYR A 29 -7.53 14.87 -3.80
C TYR A 29 -7.56 16.32 -4.26
N LYS A 30 -8.65 16.70 -4.92
CA LYS A 30 -8.93 18.07 -5.36
C LYS A 30 -10.33 18.47 -4.93
N CYS A 31 -10.44 19.58 -4.20
CA CYS A 31 -11.76 20.19 -3.94
C CYS A 31 -12.30 20.76 -5.25
N LEU A 32 -13.48 20.30 -5.66
CA LEU A 32 -14.18 20.78 -6.86
C LEU A 32 -15.12 21.94 -6.53
N SER A 33 -15.80 21.87 -5.40
CA SER A 33 -16.75 22.89 -4.95
C SER A 33 -16.96 22.85 -3.43
N SER A 34 -17.29 24.01 -2.86
CA SER A 34 -17.66 24.17 -1.46
C SER A 34 -18.99 24.90 -1.35
N SER A 35 -19.91 24.37 -0.56
CA SER A 35 -21.24 24.92 -0.29
C SER A 35 -21.53 24.87 1.22
N SER A 36 -22.56 25.59 1.67
CA SER A 36 -23.07 25.50 3.04
C SER A 36 -23.53 24.07 3.42
N SER A 37 -23.85 23.24 2.43
CA SER A 37 -24.23 21.84 2.60
C SER A 37 -23.04 20.86 2.55
N GLY A 38 -21.81 21.33 2.32
CA GLY A 38 -20.61 20.49 2.28
C GLY A 38 -19.70 20.73 1.06
N ASN A 39 -18.62 19.95 1.02
CA ASN A 39 -17.59 20.02 -0.03
C ASN A 39 -17.68 18.81 -0.96
N THR A 40 -17.37 19.01 -2.22
CA THR A 40 -17.23 17.93 -3.21
C THR A 40 -15.76 17.80 -3.59
N TYR A 41 -15.21 16.59 -3.46
CA TYR A 41 -13.83 16.28 -3.81
C TYR A 41 -13.75 15.27 -4.95
N GLN A 42 -12.79 15.46 -5.85
CA GLN A 42 -12.32 14.42 -6.75
C GLN A 42 -11.14 13.72 -6.09
N ILE A 43 -11.20 12.39 -6.00
CA ILE A 43 -10.11 11.54 -5.51
C ILE A 43 -9.48 10.85 -6.71
N LYS A 44 -8.15 10.86 -6.79
CA LYS A 44 -7.38 10.15 -7.82
C LYS A 44 -6.37 9.23 -7.13
N LEU A 45 -6.49 7.94 -7.41
CA LEU A 45 -5.53 6.91 -7.05
C LEU A 45 -4.78 6.48 -8.31
N ILE A 46 -3.46 6.49 -8.25
CA ILE A 46 -2.58 5.95 -9.30
C ILE A 46 -1.79 4.81 -8.66
N LEU A 47 -1.90 3.61 -9.21
CA LEU A 47 -1.14 2.45 -8.76
C LEU A 47 0.03 2.18 -9.71
N TYR A 48 1.18 1.83 -9.14
CA TYR A 48 2.38 1.47 -9.88
C TYR A 48 2.80 0.05 -9.52
N ARG A 49 3.25 -0.68 -10.55
CA ARG A 49 3.82 -2.02 -10.43
C ARG A 49 4.94 -2.17 -11.45
N ASP A 50 6.00 -2.87 -11.06
CA ASP A 50 7.12 -3.17 -11.94
C ASP A 50 6.68 -4.07 -13.10
N CYS A 51 7.03 -3.70 -14.33
CA CYS A 51 6.51 -4.31 -15.57
C CYS A 51 6.76 -5.83 -15.68
N ASN A 52 7.81 -6.35 -15.03
CA ASN A 52 8.21 -7.76 -15.06
C ASN A 52 8.36 -8.36 -13.65
N SER A 53 7.58 -7.87 -12.69
CA SER A 53 7.66 -8.33 -11.31
C SER A 53 7.00 -9.71 -11.13
N SER A 54 7.71 -10.64 -10.48
CA SER A 54 7.12 -11.84 -9.88
C SER A 54 6.52 -11.56 -8.49
N GLY A 55 6.50 -10.30 -8.07
CA GLY A 55 5.86 -9.83 -6.84
C GLY A 55 4.34 -9.82 -6.91
N ALA A 56 3.72 -9.14 -5.94
CA ALA A 56 2.27 -9.11 -5.79
C ALA A 56 1.54 -8.57 -7.04
N ALA A 57 0.37 -9.14 -7.33
CA ALA A 57 -0.56 -8.58 -8.31
C ALA A 57 -1.25 -7.32 -7.75
N PHE A 58 -1.95 -6.59 -8.62
CA PHE A 58 -2.90 -5.58 -8.13
C PHE A 58 -4.03 -6.28 -7.36
N ASP A 59 -4.45 -5.69 -6.26
CA ASP A 59 -5.66 -6.12 -5.56
C ASP A 59 -6.88 -5.92 -6.46
N GLN A 60 -7.87 -6.80 -6.34
CA GLN A 60 -9.12 -6.68 -7.10
C GLN A 60 -9.90 -5.40 -6.79
N TYR A 61 -9.72 -4.83 -5.60
CA TYR A 61 -10.36 -3.61 -5.15
C TYR A 61 -9.41 -2.85 -4.22
N ALA A 62 -9.41 -1.52 -4.32
CA ALA A 62 -8.73 -0.61 -3.42
C ALA A 62 -9.76 0.08 -2.51
N PRO A 63 -9.91 -0.35 -1.24
CA PRO A 63 -10.78 0.32 -0.28
C PRO A 63 -10.17 1.65 0.19
N ILE A 64 -10.91 2.74 0.02
CA ILE A 64 -10.56 4.09 0.46
C ILE A 64 -11.53 4.50 1.57
N ALA A 65 -11.04 4.58 2.81
CA ALA A 65 -11.82 5.01 3.96
C ALA A 65 -11.87 6.54 4.05
N ILE A 66 -13.08 7.08 4.21
CA ILE A 66 -13.33 8.51 4.38
C ILE A 66 -13.70 8.78 5.83
N TYR A 67 -12.90 9.61 6.50
CA TYR A 67 -13.13 10.03 7.89
C TYR A 67 -13.64 11.47 7.96
N GLY A 68 -14.44 11.76 8.98
CA GLY A 68 -15.08 13.05 9.20
C GLY A 68 -15.61 13.19 10.63
N GLY A 69 -16.63 14.03 10.81
CA GLY A 69 -17.24 14.33 12.10
C GLY A 69 -16.48 15.37 12.95
N PRO A 70 -16.95 15.66 14.17
CA PRO A 70 -16.24 16.51 15.11
C PRO A 70 -14.89 15.84 15.41
N ASN A 71 -13.78 16.49 15.06
CA ASN A 71 -12.40 15.98 15.12
C ASN A 71 -11.91 15.11 13.94
N GLN A 72 -12.68 14.93 12.87
CA GLN A 72 -12.26 14.20 11.66
C GLN A 72 -11.76 12.76 11.89
N ASN A 73 -12.23 12.09 12.95
CA ASN A 73 -11.79 10.74 13.33
C ASN A 73 -12.92 9.70 13.33
N THR A 74 -14.08 10.04 12.76
CA THR A 74 -15.20 9.09 12.62
C THR A 74 -15.23 8.57 11.19
N LEU A 75 -15.20 7.25 11.01
CA LEU A 75 -15.40 6.64 9.68
C LEU A 75 -16.80 7.02 9.18
N VAL A 76 -16.85 7.70 8.04
CA VAL A 76 -18.10 8.12 7.39
C VAL A 76 -18.53 7.07 6.37
N THR A 77 -17.59 6.64 5.53
CA THR A 77 -17.84 5.63 4.49
C THR A 77 -16.53 5.04 3.98
N THR A 78 -16.64 3.93 3.25
CA THR A 78 -15.53 3.31 2.52
C THR A 78 -15.93 3.18 1.06
N LEU A 79 -15.11 3.70 0.17
CA LEU A 79 -15.25 3.54 -1.28
C LEU A 79 -14.41 2.34 -1.72
N CYS A 80 -14.98 1.39 -2.45
CA CYS A 80 -14.21 0.33 -3.10
C CYS A 80 -14.01 0.69 -4.57
N VAL A 81 -12.78 0.98 -4.96
CA VAL A 81 -12.43 1.30 -6.35
C VAL A 81 -11.88 0.03 -7.01
N ALA A 82 -12.42 -0.33 -8.17
CA ALA A 82 -11.93 -1.44 -8.99
C ALA A 82 -10.86 -0.97 -9.97
#